data_AF-A0A7V6QMN4-F1
#
_entry.id   AF-A0A7V6QMN4-F1
#
_cell.length_a   1.000
_cell.length_b   1.000
_cell.length_c   1.000
_cell.angle_alpha   90.00
_cell.angle_beta   90.00
_cell.angle_gamma   90.00
#
_symmetry.space_group_name_H-M   'P 1'
#
loop_
_entity.id
_entity.type
_entity.pdbx_description
1 polymer ?
#
loop_
_entity_poly.entity_id
_entity_poly.type
_entity_poly.pdbx_seq_one_letter_code
_entity_poly.pdbx_strand_id
1 'polypeptide(L)' 'MNTITSLAKLEKQIDELRKSMIEIGTKKGLAHVDTVKISTKLDKKLNIYRKMISK' A
#
# COMPACT_ATOMS: atom_id res chain seq x y z
N MET A 1 16.73 -16.53 0.86
CA MET A 1 15.48 -15.84 1.29
C MET A 1 14.39 -16.20 0.29
N ASN A 2 13.31 -16.83 0.75
CA ASN A 2 12.23 -17.36 -0.10
C ASN A 2 11.42 -16.19 -0.69
N THR A 3 11.64 -15.87 -1.96
CA THR A 3 11.03 -14.72 -2.68
C THR A 3 9.50 -14.75 -2.66
N ILE A 4 8.91 -15.94 -2.68
CA ILE A 4 7.45 -16.18 -2.61
C ILE A 4 6.86 -15.63 -1.30
N THR A 5 7.52 -15.88 -0.17
CA THR A 5 7.06 -15.40 1.15
C THR A 5 7.19 -13.88 1.28
N SER A 6 8.17 -13.28 0.61
CA SER A 6 8.35 -11.82 0.56
C SER A 6 7.25 -11.14 -0.25
N LEU A 7 6.86 -11.72 -1.39
CA LEU A 7 5.82 -11.19 -2.25
C LEU A 7 4.45 -11.22 -1.57
N ALA A 8 4.06 -12.35 -0.99
CA ALA A 8 2.79 -12.50 -0.28
C ALA A 8 2.67 -11.52 0.91
N LYS A 9 3.78 -11.30 1.64
CA LYS A 9 3.83 -10.30 2.72
C LYS A 9 3.63 -8.89 2.20
N LEU A 10 4.20 -8.57 1.04
CA LEU A 10 4.06 -7.27 0.42
C LEU A 10 2.63 -7.03 -0.09
N GLU A 11 2.01 -8.04 -0.70
CA GLU A 11 0.60 -7.99 -1.13
C GLU A 11 -0.34 -7.75 0.06
N LYS A 12 -0.12 -8.47 1.17
CA LYS A 12 -0.89 -8.25 2.40
C LYS A 12 -0.77 -6.81 2.90
N GLN A 13 0.44 -6.25 2.92
CA GLN A 13 0.66 -4.85 3.33
C GLN A 13 -0.03 -3.85 2.39
N ILE A 14 -0.05 -4.13 1.08
CA ILE A 14 -0.74 -3.30 0.09
C ILE A 14 -2.26 -3.34 0.34
N ASP A 15 -2.82 -4.52 0.62
CA ASP A 15 -4.25 -4.67 0.91
C ASP A 15 -4.66 -3.94 2.20
N GLU A 16 -3.86 -4.09 3.26
CA GLU A 16 -4.07 -3.37 4.53
C GLU A 16 -4.04 -1.85 4.32
N LEU A 17 -3.05 -1.33 3.58
CA LEU A 17 -2.95 0.10 3.27
C LEU A 17 -4.11 0.61 2.41
N ARG A 18 -4.61 -0.18 1.47
CA ARG A 18 -5.80 0.16 0.66
C ARG A 18 -7.04 0.30 1.54
N LYS A 19 -7.29 -0.67 2.42
CA LYS A 19 -8.42 -0.65 3.36
C LYS A 19 -8.37 0.59 4.24
N SER A 20 -7.22 0.87 4.84
CA SER A 20 -7.05 2.06 5.67
C SER A 20 -7.16 3.36 4.88
N MET A 21 -6.70 3.42 3.63
CA MET A 21 -6.87 4.60 2.78
C MET A 21 -8.35 4.87 2.48
N ILE A 22 -9.13 3.83 2.17
CA ILE A 22 -10.57 3.95 1.92
C ILE A 22 -11.27 4.40 3.20
N GLU A 23 -10.94 3.81 4.36
CA GLU A 23 -11.55 4.16 5.63
C GLU A 23 -11.27 5.62 6.00
N ILE A 24 -10.00 6.05 5.95
CA ILE A 24 -9.60 7.42 6.30
C ILE A 24 -10.13 8.41 5.25
N GLY A 25 -10.07 8.07 3.97
CA GLY A 25 -10.61 8.89 2.89
C GLY A 25 -12.11 9.11 3.00
N THR A 26 -12.86 8.08 3.40
CA THR A 26 -14.30 8.17 3.65
C THR A 26 -14.60 8.99 4.92
N LYS A 27 -13.81 8.82 5.99
CA LYS A 27 -14.05 9.50 7.28
C LYS A 27 -13.59 10.96 7.31
N LYS A 28 -12.44 11.26 6.70
CA LYS A 28 -11.74 12.56 6.83
C LYS A 28 -11.63 13.32 5.51
N GLY A 29 -11.93 12.69 4.38
CA GLY A 29 -11.76 13.23 3.04
C GLY A 29 -10.43 12.88 2.40
N LEU A 30 -10.40 12.90 1.07
CA LEU A 30 -9.23 12.52 0.27
C LEU A 30 -8.05 13.50 0.41
N ALA A 31 -8.34 14.78 0.65
CA ALA A 31 -7.34 15.83 0.85
C ALA A 31 -6.79 15.89 2.28
N HIS A 32 -7.33 15.11 3.21
CA HIS A 32 -6.85 15.11 4.59
C HIS A 32 -5.40 14.60 4.66
N VAL A 33 -4.58 15.22 5.51
CA VAL A 33 -3.15 14.90 5.65
C VAL A 33 -2.90 13.41 5.91
N ASP A 34 -3.78 12.75 6.66
CA ASP A 34 -3.68 11.30 6.93
C ASP A 34 -3.95 10.46 5.67
N THR A 35 -4.93 10.86 4.85
CA THR A 35 -5.23 10.19 3.58
C THR A 35 -4.09 10.35 2.58
N VAL A 36 -3.45 11.53 2.54
CA VAL A 36 -2.26 11.79 1.71
C VAL A 36 -1.03 11.01 2.21
N LYS A 37 -0.84 10.92 3.53
CA LYS A 37 0.26 10.13 4.12
C LYS A 37 0.11 8.65 3.78
N ILE A 38 -1.09 8.11 3.88
CA ILE A 38 -1.31 6.69 3.61
C ILE A 38 -1.28 6.36 2.11
N SER A 39 -1.78 7.25 1.25
CA SER A 39 -1.63 7.11 -0.21
C SER A 39 -0.16 7.10 -0.62
N THR A 40 0.67 7.99 -0.06
CA THR A 40 2.12 8.02 -0.30
C THR A 40 2.81 6.72 0.15
N LYS A 41 2.39 6.13 1.28
CA LYS A 41 2.92 4.84 1.74
C LYS A 41 2.50 3.69 0.82
N LEU A 42 1.25 3.69 0.38
CA LEU A 42 0.71 2.71 -0.56
C LEU A 42 1.48 2.74 -1.89
N ASP A 43 1.73 3.94 -2.42
CA ASP A 43 2.46 4.14 -3.68
C ASP A 43 3.89 3.56 -3.62
N LYS A 44 4.60 3.80 -2.51
CA LYS A 44 5.93 3.20 -2.28
C LYS A 44 5.89 1.67 -2.30
N LYS A 45 4.88 1.06 -1.68
CA LYS A 45 4.73 -0.40 -1.61
C LYS A 45 4.37 -0.98 -2.98
N LEU A 46 3.49 -0.33 -3.73
CA LEU A 46 3.15 -0.69 -5.10
C LEU A 46 4.37 -0.62 -6.03
N ASN A 47 5.22 0.39 -5.88
CA ASN A 47 6.46 0.49 -6.66
C ASN A 47 7.44 -0.66 -6.34
N ILE A 48 7.58 -1.03 -5.06
CA ILE A 48 8.40 -2.19 -4.67
C ILE A 48 7.82 -3.47 -5.28
N TYR A 49 6.50 -3.66 -5.21
CA TYR A 49 5.83 -4.83 -5.77
C TYR A 49 6.05 -4.91 -7.28
N ARG A 50 5.84 -3.80 -7.99
CA ARG A 50 6.09 -3.68 -9.44
C ARG A 50 7.53 -4.06 -9.79
N LYS A 51 8.52 -3.58 -9.02
CA LYS A 51 9.93 -3.95 -9.23
C LYS A 51 10.22 -5.44 -8.98
N MET A 52 9.48 -6.08 -8.08
CA MET A 52 9.63 -7.51 -7.80
C MET A 52 9.03 -8.40 -8.88
N ILE A 53 7.90 -7.99 -9.48
CA ILE A 53 7.22 -8.77 -10.53
C ILE A 53 7.72 -8.45 -11.95
N SER A 54 8.32 -7.29 -12.18
CA SER A 54 8.83 -6.84 -13.48
C SER A 54 10.21 -7.44 -13.84
N LYS A 55 10.57 -8.56 -13.23
CA LYS A 55 11.87 -9.22 -13.35
C LYS A 55 11.67 -10.64 -13.86
#